data_AF-A0A6J8BE31-F1
#
_entry.id   AF-A0A6J8BE31-F1
#
_cell.length_a   1.000
_cell.length_b   1.000
_cell.length_c   1.000
_cell.angle_alpha   90.00
_cell.angle_beta   90.00
_cell.angle_gamma   90.00
#
_symmetry.space_group_name_H-M   'P 1'
#
loop_
_entity.id
_entity.type
_entity.pdbx_description
1 polymer ?
#
loop_
_entity_poly.entity_id
_entity_poly.type
_entity_poly.pdbx_seq_one_letter_code
_entity_poly.pdbx_strand_id
1 'polypeptide(L)'
;MADECADCSNQAQLSICIRYCYTENDAWYVTEDFCGFVELVKTNTETISTCILNKLREWGFDLTRLRGQGYDGCFTMTGEVSGVKTGIIQELPNAKYFVHCRSHCLNLVVVNSCQSVAVVRNFMAILGKITWYISASSKRKNIMKICNER
;
A
#
# COMPACT_ATOMS: atom_id res chain seq x y z
N MET A 1 -9.36 0.79 -4.21
CA MET A 1 -8.19 0.15 -3.55
C MET A 1 -7.04 1.11 -3.66
N ALA A 2 -6.22 1.20 -2.62
CA ALA A 2 -5.07 2.08 -2.65
C ALA A 2 -3.87 1.44 -1.93
N ASP A 3 -2.67 1.65 -2.47
CA ASP A 3 -1.42 1.15 -1.90
C ASP A 3 -0.36 2.26 -1.91
N GLU A 4 0.28 2.44 -0.76
CA GLU A 4 1.32 3.44 -0.55
C GLU A 4 2.68 2.86 -0.93
N CYS A 5 3.46 3.59 -1.73
CA CYS A 5 4.83 3.25 -2.05
C CYS A 5 5.71 4.51 -2.07
N ALA A 6 7.01 4.35 -1.84
CA ALA A 6 7.98 5.43 -2.03
C ALA A 6 8.61 5.32 -3.43
N ASP A 7 8.71 6.44 -4.14
CA ASP A 7 9.35 6.48 -5.46
C ASP A 7 10.89 6.54 -5.37
N CYS A 8 11.56 6.62 -6.53
CA CYS A 8 13.02 6.68 -6.61
C CYS A 8 13.63 7.96 -6.00
N SER A 9 12.82 9.00 -5.80
CA SER A 9 13.17 10.26 -5.13
C SER A 9 12.80 10.24 -3.64
N ASN A 10 12.36 9.09 -3.12
CA ASN A 10 11.94 8.89 -1.74
C ASN A 10 10.69 9.70 -1.37
N GLN A 11 9.87 10.08 -2.36
CA GLN A 11 8.58 10.73 -2.16
C GLN A 11 7.47 9.69 -2.04
N ALA A 12 6.54 9.91 -1.12
CA ALA A 12 5.41 9.02 -0.94
C ALA A 12 4.40 9.19 -2.07
N GLN A 13 3.99 8.08 -2.67
CA GLN A 13 2.98 8.02 -3.72
C GLN A 13 1.92 6.99 -3.35
N LEU A 14 0.69 7.28 -3.77
CA LEU A 14 -0.46 6.41 -3.61
C LEU A 14 -0.90 5.91 -4.98
N SER A 15 -0.82 4.60 -5.19
CA SER A 15 -1.44 3.96 -6.35
C SER A 15 -2.93 3.76 -6.07
N ILE A 16 -3.80 4.07 -7.04
CA ILE A 16 -5.24 3.88 -6.91
C ILE A 16 -5.76 2.97 -8.02
N CYS A 17 -6.45 1.90 -7.61
CA CYS A 17 -7.19 1.00 -8.49
C CYS A 17 -8.67 0.98 -8.11
N ILE A 18 -9.55 0.92 -9.10
CA ILE A 18 -10.99 0.72 -8.91
C ILE A 18 -11.37 -0.70 -9.27
N ARG A 19 -12.32 -1.26 -8.53
CA ARG A 19 -12.96 -2.53 -8.87
C ARG A 19 -14.46 -2.30 -8.93
N TYR A 20 -15.07 -2.63 -10.06
CA TYR A 20 -16.49 -2.39 -10.29
C TYR A 20 -17.13 -3.59 -10.98
N CYS A 21 -18.45 -3.65 -10.85
CA CYS A 21 -19.26 -4.66 -11.49
C CYS A 21 -20.20 -3.99 -12.49
N TYR A 22 -20.38 -4.60 -13.65
CA TYR A 22 -21.36 -4.17 -14.64
C TYR A 22 -22.07 -5.39 -15.24
N THR A 23 -23.18 -5.13 -15.92
CA THR A 23 -23.96 -6.15 -16.61
C THR A 23 -23.85 -5.93 -18.12
N GLU A 24 -23.66 -7.02 -18.84
CA GLU A 24 -23.69 -7.05 -20.29
C GLU A 24 -24.33 -8.38 -20.72
N ASN A 25 -25.32 -8.34 -21.60
CA ASN A 25 -26.07 -9.53 -22.06
C ASN A 25 -26.60 -10.42 -20.90
N ASP A 26 -27.22 -9.81 -19.89
CA ASP A 26 -27.74 -10.48 -18.67
C ASP A 26 -26.70 -11.25 -17.85
N ALA A 27 -25.40 -11.06 -18.11
CA ALA A 27 -24.31 -11.61 -17.33
C ALA A 27 -23.60 -10.52 -16.51
N TRP A 28 -23.14 -10.89 -15.32
CA TRP A 28 -22.36 -10.00 -14.44
C TRP A 28 -20.88 -10.15 -14.70
N TYR A 29 -20.20 -9.02 -14.85
CA TYR A 29 -18.75 -8.94 -15.00
C TYR A 29 -18.15 -8.13 -13.87
N VAL A 30 -16.95 -8.51 -13.46
CA VAL A 30 -16.15 -7.80 -12.46
C VAL A 30 -14.84 -7.41 -13.11
N THR A 31 -14.57 -6.11 -13.14
CA THR A 31 -13.34 -5.55 -13.71
C THR A 31 -12.59 -4.77 -12.64
N GLU A 32 -11.27 -4.75 -12.78
CA GLU A 32 -10.36 -3.97 -11.96
C GLU A 32 -9.47 -3.16 -12.88
N ASP A 33 -9.49 -1.83 -12.73
CA ASP A 33 -8.74 -0.90 -13.55
C ASP A 33 -7.82 -0.06 -12.68
N PHE A 34 -6.57 0.10 -13.12
CA PHE A 34 -5.63 1.03 -12.54
C PHE A 34 -5.97 2.46 -13.01
N CYS A 35 -6.15 3.37 -12.06
CA CYS A 35 -6.51 4.75 -12.38
C CYS A 35 -5.28 5.67 -12.48
N GLY A 36 -4.28 5.45 -11.62
CA GLY A 36 -3.08 6.28 -11.61
C GLY A 36 -2.37 6.34 -10.26
N PHE A 37 -1.31 7.13 -10.25
CA PHE A 37 -0.57 7.49 -9.04
C PHE A 37 -0.96 8.88 -8.57
N VAL A 38 -0.92 9.08 -7.26
CA VAL A 38 -1.14 10.36 -6.60
C VAL A 38 0.00 10.63 -5.65
N GLU A 39 0.66 11.78 -5.80
CA GLU A 39 1.72 12.18 -4.88
C GLU A 39 1.12 12.56 -3.51
N LEU A 40 1.72 12.05 -2.44
CA LEU A 40 1.33 12.35 -1.07
C LEU A 40 2.34 13.30 -0.43
N VAL A 41 1.85 14.47 -0.01
CA VAL A 41 2.66 15.44 0.76
C VAL A 41 2.94 14.91 2.17
N LYS A 42 2.00 14.13 2.73
CA LYS A 42 2.09 13.52 4.07
C LYS A 42 1.41 12.15 4.08
N THR A 43 1.95 11.23 4.87
CA THR A 43 1.46 9.86 5.03
C THR A 43 0.57 9.68 6.27
N ASN A 44 -0.13 10.74 6.69
CA ASN A 44 -1.10 10.63 7.78
C ASN A 44 -2.48 10.26 7.24
N THR A 45 -3.30 9.67 8.11
CA THR A 45 -4.63 9.16 7.76
C THR A 45 -5.53 10.19 7.07
N GLU A 46 -5.59 11.39 7.62
CA GLU A 46 -6.49 12.45 7.14
C GLU A 46 -6.09 12.89 5.73
N THR A 47 -4.79 13.07 5.49
CA THR A 47 -4.24 13.44 4.18
C THR A 47 -4.54 12.36 3.15
N ILE A 48 -4.29 11.09 3.48
CA ILE A 48 -4.53 9.97 2.56
C ILE A 48 -6.03 9.86 2.23
N SER A 49 -6.91 9.92 3.23
CA SER A 49 -8.36 9.82 3.03
C SER A 49 -8.88 10.92 2.11
N THR A 50 -8.51 12.17 2.42
CA THR A 50 -8.91 13.35 1.64
C THR A 50 -8.36 13.28 0.21
N CYS A 51 -7.11 12.85 0.07
CA CYS A 51 -6.44 12.69 -1.22
C CYS A 51 -7.17 11.68 -2.11
N ILE A 52 -7.52 10.50 -1.58
CA ILE A 52 -8.28 9.46 -2.30
C ILE A 52 -9.62 10.02 -2.77
N LEU A 53 -10.41 10.61 -1.87
CA LEU A 53 -11.75 11.07 -2.19
C LEU A 53 -11.74 12.22 -3.20
N ASN A 54 -10.82 13.17 -3.04
CA ASN A 54 -10.68 14.27 -3.99
C ASN A 54 -10.23 13.78 -5.37
N LYS A 55 -9.29 12.82 -5.43
CA LYS A 55 -8.84 12.30 -6.72
C LYS A 55 -9.93 11.51 -7.45
N LEU A 56 -10.71 10.72 -6.71
CA LEU A 56 -11.88 10.03 -7.28
C LEU A 56 -12.92 11.03 -7.82
N ARG A 57 -13.18 12.13 -7.11
CA ARG A 57 -14.07 13.21 -7.59
C ARG A 57 -13.51 13.88 -8.86
N GLU A 58 -12.22 14.17 -8.88
CA GLU A 58 -11.53 14.79 -10.02
C GLU A 58 -11.63 13.91 -11.27
N TRP A 59 -11.49 12.59 -11.12
CA TRP A 59 -11.69 11.62 -12.20
C TRP A 59 -13.15 11.38 -12.58
N GLY A 60 -14.10 12.07 -11.94
CA GLY A 60 -15.53 12.00 -12.27
C GLY A 60 -16.26 10.79 -11.68
N PHE A 61 -15.68 10.11 -10.69
CA PHE A 61 -16.37 9.00 -10.03
C PHE A 61 -17.46 9.50 -9.08
N ASP A 62 -18.63 8.88 -9.18
CA ASP A 62 -19.72 9.06 -8.24
C ASP A 62 -19.44 8.29 -6.94
N LEU A 63 -19.01 9.03 -5.91
CA LEU A 63 -18.70 8.49 -4.59
C LEU A 63 -19.91 7.86 -3.89
N THR A 64 -21.15 8.18 -4.28
CA THR A 64 -22.34 7.55 -3.69
C THR A 64 -22.44 6.06 -4.04
N ARG A 65 -21.79 5.65 -5.15
CA ARG A 65 -21.68 4.27 -5.61
C ARG A 65 -20.49 3.53 -5.00
N LEU A 66 -19.65 4.21 -4.22
CA LEU A 66 -18.54 3.55 -3.51
C LEU A 66 -19.11 2.62 -2.43
N ARG A 67 -18.88 1.32 -2.59
CA ARG A 67 -19.37 0.29 -1.65
C ARG A 67 -18.27 -0.28 -0.77
N GLY A 68 -17.03 -0.28 -1.25
CA GLY A 68 -15.94 -0.85 -0.50
C GLY A 68 -14.60 -0.25 -0.79
N GLN A 69 -13.67 -0.63 0.06
CA GLN A 69 -12.32 -0.13 0.13
C GLN A 69 -11.36 -1.27 0.46
N GLY A 70 -10.12 -1.16 -0.03
CA GLY A 70 -9.11 -2.16 0.21
C GLY A 70 -7.73 -1.53 0.27
N TYR A 71 -7.03 -1.84 1.36
CA TYR A 71 -5.76 -1.23 1.78
C TYR A 71 -4.86 -2.30 2.42
N ASP A 72 -3.59 -1.97 2.64
CA ASP A 72 -2.72 -2.78 3.50
C ASP A 72 -3.22 -2.80 4.96
N GLY A 73 -2.66 -3.70 5.77
CA GLY A 73 -3.03 -3.83 7.18
C GLY A 73 -2.36 -2.81 8.10
N CYS A 74 -1.77 -1.74 7.55
CA CYS A 74 -1.05 -0.76 8.35
C CYS A 74 -2.04 0.01 9.25
N PHE A 75 -1.61 0.38 10.45
CA PHE A 75 -2.44 1.10 11.42
C PHE A 75 -3.03 2.39 10.83
N THR A 76 -2.25 3.14 10.04
CA THR A 76 -2.69 4.34 9.33
C THR A 76 -3.85 4.05 8.37
N MET A 77 -3.88 2.86 7.76
CA MET A 77 -4.91 2.48 6.78
C MET A 77 -6.14 1.85 7.43
N THR A 78 -5.95 1.01 8.47
CA THR A 78 -7.03 0.18 9.04
C THR A 78 -7.44 0.53 10.47
N GLY A 79 -6.79 1.50 11.09
CA GLY A 79 -7.05 1.91 12.48
C GLY A 79 -8.54 2.25 12.71
N GLU A 80 -9.09 1.75 13.82
CA GLU A 80 -10.52 1.88 14.11
C GLU A 80 -10.93 3.31 14.47
N VAL A 81 -10.04 4.07 15.12
CA VAL A 81 -10.30 5.45 15.56
C VAL A 81 -9.81 6.47 14.53
N SER A 82 -8.64 6.23 13.96
CA SER A 82 -7.92 7.19 13.13
C SER A 82 -7.23 6.52 11.94
N GLY A 83 -7.88 5.52 11.34
CA GLY A 83 -7.44 4.88 10.09
C GLY A 83 -8.22 5.38 8.88
N VAL A 84 -7.62 5.26 7.69
CA VAL A 84 -8.21 5.71 6.40
C VAL A 84 -9.55 5.03 6.17
N LYS A 85 -9.62 3.73 6.50
CA LYS A 85 -10.86 2.96 6.50
C LYS A 85 -11.98 3.67 7.27
N THR A 86 -11.71 4.10 8.50
CA THR A 86 -12.71 4.74 9.36
C THR A 86 -13.07 6.12 8.84
N GLY A 87 -12.09 6.94 8.42
CA GLY A 87 -12.35 8.27 7.87
C GLY A 87 -13.27 8.23 6.65
N ILE A 88 -13.01 7.32 5.71
CA ILE A 88 -13.84 7.17 4.51
C ILE A 88 -15.24 6.65 4.86
N ILE A 89 -15.41 5.75 5.83
CA ILE A 89 -16.73 5.28 6.25
C ILE A 89 -17.55 6.39 6.92
N GLN A 90 -16.90 7.28 7.68
CA GLN A 90 -17.57 8.43 8.30
C GLN A 90 -18.12 9.40 7.26
N GLU A 91 -17.35 9.68 6.20
CA GLU A 91 -17.79 10.57 5.11
C GLU A 91 -18.76 9.87 4.14
N LEU A 92 -18.54 8.58 3.86
CA LEU A 92 -19.32 7.77 2.93
C LEU A 92 -19.78 6.48 3.63
N PRO A 93 -20.91 6.50 4.37
CA PRO A 93 -21.42 5.35 5.11
C PRO A 93 -21.69 4.10 4.25
N ASN A 94 -21.90 4.30 2.95
CA ASN A 94 -22.10 3.23 1.97
C ASN A 94 -20.83 2.43 1.67
N ALA A 95 -19.63 2.99 1.92
CA ALA A 95 -18.32 2.39 1.65
C ALA A 95 -17.86 1.42 2.77
N LYS A 96 -18.80 0.68 3.35
CA LYS A 96 -18.59 -0.13 4.57
C LYS A 96 -17.79 -1.42 4.35
N TYR A 97 -17.74 -1.93 3.11
CA TYR A 97 -17.03 -3.18 2.83
C TYR A 97 -15.53 -2.93 2.81
N PHE A 98 -14.79 -3.68 3.62
CA PHE A 98 -13.34 -3.55 3.72
C PHE A 98 -12.65 -4.87 3.41
N VAL A 99 -11.60 -4.80 2.59
CA VAL A 99 -10.78 -5.96 2.20
C VAL A 99 -9.32 -5.67 2.49
N HIS A 100 -8.65 -6.54 3.25
CA HIS A 100 -7.21 -6.46 3.45
C HIS A 100 -6.46 -6.78 2.16
N CYS A 101 -5.32 -6.10 1.94
CA CYS A 101 -4.39 -6.43 0.88
C CYS A 101 -3.87 -7.86 1.04
N ARG A 102 -4.30 -8.76 0.15
CA ARG A 102 -3.90 -10.17 0.17
C ARG A 102 -2.38 -10.33 0.01
N SER A 103 -1.75 -9.49 -0.80
CA SER A 103 -0.30 -9.49 -1.00
C SER A 103 0.44 -9.18 0.30
N HIS A 104 -0.03 -8.19 1.06
CA HIS A 104 0.53 -7.86 2.37
C HIS A 104 0.32 -9.01 3.36
N CYS A 105 -0.89 -9.58 3.44
CA CYS A 105 -1.18 -10.73 4.29
C CYS A 105 -0.28 -11.93 3.95
N LEU A 106 -0.10 -12.23 2.67
CA LEU A 106 0.78 -13.32 2.22
C LEU A 106 2.24 -13.05 2.62
N ASN A 107 2.72 -11.83 2.42
CA ASN A 107 4.08 -11.45 2.82
C ASN A 107 4.28 -11.65 4.33
N LEU A 108 3.32 -11.25 5.17
CA LEU A 108 3.39 -11.49 6.61
C LEU A 108 3.47 -12.98 6.97
N VAL A 109 2.68 -13.82 6.31
CA VAL A 109 2.72 -15.28 6.51
C VAL A 109 4.08 -15.85 6.12
N VAL A 110 4.64 -15.43 4.98
CA VAL A 110 5.96 -15.86 4.51
C VAL A 110 7.05 -15.43 5.49
N VAL A 111 7.07 -14.15 5.89
CA VAL A 111 8.05 -13.62 6.84
C VAL A 111 7.99 -14.38 8.16
N ASN A 112 6.79 -14.58 8.72
CA ASN A 112 6.61 -15.31 9.97
C ASN A 112 7.06 -16.77 9.85
N SER A 113 6.74 -17.43 8.73
CA SER A 113 7.19 -18.80 8.45
C SER A 113 8.72 -18.89 8.34
N CYS A 114 9.36 -17.92 7.70
CA CYS A 114 10.83 -17.86 7.64
C CYS A 114 11.47 -17.62 9.01
N GLN A 115 10.82 -16.84 9.89
CA GLN A 115 11.31 -16.58 11.24
C GLN A 115 11.23 -17.81 12.15
N SER A 116 10.29 -18.73 11.90
CA SER A 116 10.17 -19.97 12.67
C SER A 116 11.27 -21.00 12.32
N VAL A 117 11.88 -20.90 11.13
CA VAL A 117 12.99 -21.75 10.71
C VAL A 117 14.33 -21.15 11.13
N ALA A 118 15.00 -21.77 12.11
CA ALA A 118 16.22 -21.23 12.72
C ALA A 118 17.35 -20.93 11.72
N VAL A 119 17.57 -21.79 10.73
CA VAL A 119 18.61 -21.60 9.70
C VAL A 119 18.33 -20.36 8.87
N VAL A 120 17.09 -20.21 8.38
CA VAL A 120 16.66 -19.06 7.56
C VAL A 120 16.70 -17.77 8.37
N ARG A 121 16.16 -17.80 9.61
CA ARG A 121 16.21 -16.66 10.52
C ARG A 121 17.64 -16.18 10.77
N ASN A 122 18.56 -17.10 11.07
CA ASN A 122 19.96 -16.76 11.36
C ASN A 122 20.65 -16.17 10.12
N PHE A 123 20.42 -16.75 8.94
CA PHE A 123 20.91 -16.23 7.67
C PHE A 123 20.41 -14.79 7.41
N MET A 124 19.10 -14.55 7.55
CA MET A 124 18.51 -13.22 7.39
C MET A 124 19.06 -12.22 8.42
N ALA A 125 19.31 -12.65 9.66
CA ALA A 125 19.91 -11.80 10.68
C ALA A 125 21.37 -11.40 10.35
N ILE A 126 22.16 -12.32 9.79
CA ILE A 126 23.52 -12.02 9.33
C ILE A 126 23.47 -11.04 8.16
N LEU A 127 22.61 -11.27 7.17
CA LEU A 127 22.41 -10.33 6.06
C LEU A 127 22.02 -8.94 6.57
N GLY A 128 21.09 -8.85 7.51
CA GLY A 128 20.68 -7.58 8.14
C GLY A 128 21.84 -6.83 8.82
N LYS A 129 22.76 -7.56 9.46
CA LYS A 129 23.97 -6.95 10.05
C LYS A 129 24.93 -6.42 8.99
N ILE A 130 25.11 -7.16 7.89
CA ILE A 130 25.97 -6.74 6.78
C ILE A 130 25.40 -5.49 6.11
N THR A 131 24.09 -5.48 5.80
CA THR A 131 23.43 -4.33 5.17
C THR A 131 23.47 -3.09 6.06
N TRP A 132 23.27 -3.25 7.37
CA TRP A 132 23.43 -2.16 8.34
C TRP A 132 24.87 -1.64 8.37
N TYR A 133 25.87 -2.53 8.44
CA TYR A 133 27.28 -2.16 8.45
C TYR A 133 27.65 -1.33 7.21
N ILE A 134 27.20 -1.76 6.03
CA ILE A 134 27.44 -1.01 4.78
C ILE A 134 26.71 0.34 4.83
N SER A 135 25.44 0.35 5.24
CA SER A 135 24.60 1.54 5.22
C SER A 135 24.99 2.61 6.24
N ALA A 136 25.66 2.22 7.32
CA ALA A 136 26.13 3.10 8.38
C ALA A 136 27.33 3.99 7.97
N SER A 137 27.86 3.89 6.74
CA SER A 137 28.86 4.83 6.23
C SER A 137 28.61 5.16 4.76
N SER A 138 28.57 6.46 4.46
CA SER A 138 28.55 6.98 3.09
C SER A 138 29.76 6.52 2.27
N LYS A 139 30.95 6.35 2.88
CA LYS A 139 32.12 5.76 2.20
C LYS A 139 31.90 4.29 1.80
N ARG A 140 31.35 3.46 2.71
CA ARG A 140 31.08 2.03 2.44
C ARG A 140 29.95 1.85 1.41
N LYS A 141 28.89 2.67 1.49
CA LYS A 141 27.83 2.72 0.47
C LYS A 141 28.38 3.05 -0.93
N ASN A 142 29.30 4.01 -1.04
CA ASN A 142 29.88 4.39 -2.33
C ASN A 142 30.75 3.27 -2.93
N ILE A 143 31.54 2.56 -2.12
CA ILE A 143 32.33 1.40 -2.59
C ILE A 143 31.40 0.33 -3.18
N MET A 144 30.27 0.04 -2.53
CA MET A 144 29.32 -0.94 -3.03
C MET A 144 28.67 -0.53 -4.37
N LYS A 145 28.38 0.76 -4.58
CA LYS A 145 27.87 1.26 -5.86
C LYS A 145 28.87 1.05 -6.99
N ILE A 146 30.14 1.38 -6.76
CA ILE A 146 31.22 1.22 -7.74
C ILE A 146 31.41 -0.26 -8.14
N CYS A 147 31.25 -1.19 -7.20
CA CYS A 147 31.36 -2.62 -7.49
C CYS A 147 30.17 -3.21 -8.26
N ASN A 148 28.99 -2.55 -8.24
CA ASN A 148 27.79 -3.00 -8.95
C ASN A 148 27.71 -2.48 -10.40
N GLU A 149 28.59 -1.57 -10.81
CA GLU A 149 28.66 -0.99 -12.15
C GLU A 149 29.74 -1.67 -13.04
N ARG A 150 30.30 -2.80 -12.61
CA ARG A 150 31.19 -3.68 -13.38
C ARG A 150 30.48 -4.96 -13.76
#